data_AF-A0A257ZHV3-F1
#
_entry.id   AF-A0A257ZHV3-F1
#
_cell.length_a   1.000
_cell.length_b   1.000
_cell.length_c   1.000
_cell.angle_alpha   90.00
_cell.angle_beta   90.00
_cell.angle_gamma   90.00
#
_symmetry.space_group_name_H-M   'P 1'
#
loop_
_entity.id
_entity.type
_entity.pdbx_description
1 polymer ?
#
loop_
_entity_poly.entity_id
_entity_poly.type
_entity_poly.pdbx_seq_one_letter_code
_entity_poly.pdbx_strand_id
1 'polypeptide(L)'
;MLDVRHCATLAEAAGLLAGDRHALLIGGGTLVMRDVNEGRLTDGTLVRVSDPAFRQVNAGGARIELGAGVTMAMVLASRELGFLHAPARSIGGPAVRNMATIGGNLFAACPYGDFTVALLALEAQVVVQSGYGSGRAMPLEDFLAARDRGGIGLVTAVQFARPQNPADLRFRKVSRVKPKGIAVLSIAAHLPLAGGRVAQPRIAYGAMAPTPIRARAVERVLEGKPLDAAAIQAARQAALEGCRPATDAIASEWYRREILPVHLARLLAGEAP
;
A
#
# COMPACT_ATOMS: atom_id res chain seq x y z
N MET A 1 12.73 10.13 27.09
CA MET A 1 13.53 10.80 26.05
C MET A 1 13.77 9.80 24.94
N LEU A 2 13.61 10.20 23.68
CA LEU A 2 13.86 9.33 22.54
C LEU A 2 15.36 9.12 22.34
N ASP A 3 15.79 7.86 22.25
CA ASP A 3 17.13 7.48 21.79
C ASP A 3 17.09 7.17 20.29
N VAL A 4 18.23 7.29 19.60
CA VAL A 4 18.37 6.91 18.19
C VAL A 4 19.49 5.88 18.07
N ARG A 5 19.13 4.67 17.63
CA ARG A 5 20.08 3.59 17.38
C ARG A 5 20.26 3.34 15.89
N HIS A 6 21.51 3.18 15.49
CA HIS A 6 21.88 2.88 14.12
C HIS A 6 22.31 1.42 13.99
N CYS A 7 21.67 0.70 13.07
CA CYS A 7 21.97 -0.69 12.77
C CYS A 7 22.58 -0.79 11.37
N ALA A 8 23.69 -1.50 11.24
CA ALA A 8 24.36 -1.70 9.96
C ALA A 8 23.62 -2.71 9.08
N THR A 9 22.94 -3.68 9.71
CA THR A 9 22.26 -4.78 9.03
C THR A 9 20.78 -4.87 9.40
N LEU A 10 19.98 -5.48 8.52
CA LEU A 10 18.58 -5.82 8.83
C LEU A 10 18.45 -6.80 10.01
N ALA A 11 19.42 -7.70 10.19
CA ALA A 11 19.42 -8.65 11.30
C ALA A 11 19.62 -7.98 12.65
N GLU A 12 20.53 -7.01 12.75
CA GLU A 12 20.69 -6.18 13.96
C GLU A 12 19.40 -5.40 14.27
N ALA A 13 18.80 -4.78 13.26
CA ALA A 13 17.56 -4.03 13.44
C ALA A 13 16.41 -4.94 13.89
N ALA A 14 16.26 -6.12 13.28
CA ALA A 14 15.25 -7.10 13.67
C ALA A 14 15.48 -7.66 15.07
N GLY A 15 16.73 -7.93 15.46
CA GLY A 15 17.11 -8.34 16.81
C GLY A 15 16.74 -7.29 17.86
N LEU A 16 17.04 -6.02 17.58
CA LEU A 16 16.71 -4.90 18.46
C LEU A 16 15.19 -4.72 18.60
N LEU A 17 14.44 -4.73 17.49
CA LEU A 17 12.98 -4.63 17.51
C LEU A 17 12.30 -5.80 18.24
N ALA A 18 12.91 -6.98 18.22
CA ALA A 18 12.41 -8.14 18.97
C ALA A 18 12.71 -8.05 20.48
N GLY A 19 13.83 -7.42 20.85
CA GLY A 19 14.27 -7.29 22.24
C GLY A 19 13.71 -6.07 22.98
N ASP A 20 13.26 -5.04 22.26
CA ASP A 20 12.74 -3.80 22.82
C ASP A 20 11.37 -3.44 22.22
N ARG A 21 10.31 -3.62 23.02
CA ARG A 21 8.92 -3.30 22.63
C ARG A 21 8.68 -1.80 22.43
N HIS A 22 9.59 -0.94 22.90
CA HIS A 22 9.55 0.51 22.72
C HIS A 22 10.44 0.96 21.56
N ALA A 23 11.08 0.01 20.85
CA ALA A 23 11.82 0.31 19.64
C ALA A 23 10.90 0.40 18.42
N LEU A 24 11.09 1.44 17.63
CA LEU A 24 10.35 1.72 16.41
C LEU A 24 11.32 1.96 15.26
N LEU A 25 11.13 1.25 14.15
CA LEU A 25 11.90 1.51 12.94
C LEU A 25 11.51 2.85 12.32
N ILE A 26 12.50 3.71 12.07
CA ILE A 26 12.35 4.90 11.24
C ILE A 26 12.90 4.63 9.84
N GLY A 27 11.98 4.43 8.88
CA GLY A 27 12.32 4.39 7.47
C GLY A 27 12.56 5.78 6.91
N GLY A 28 11.52 6.38 6.30
CA GLY A 28 11.56 7.73 5.77
C GLY A 28 11.28 8.86 6.77
N GLY A 29 10.72 8.52 7.94
CA GLY A 29 10.33 9.49 8.97
C GLY A 29 9.08 10.31 8.67
N THR A 30 8.46 10.21 7.48
CA THR A 30 7.29 11.04 7.08
C THR A 30 6.01 10.79 7.88
N LEU A 31 5.97 9.75 8.69
CA LEU A 31 4.90 9.46 9.66
C LEU A 31 5.44 9.62 11.08
N VAL A 32 6.50 8.88 11.42
CA VAL A 32 7.11 8.88 12.76
C VAL A 32 7.50 10.29 13.24
N MET A 33 8.15 11.10 12.40
CA MET A 33 8.57 12.45 12.83
C MET A 33 7.40 13.39 13.07
N ARG A 34 6.24 13.15 12.42
CA ARG A 34 5.02 13.88 12.75
C ARG A 34 4.54 13.53 14.16
N ASP A 35 4.56 12.25 14.53
CA ASP A 35 4.17 11.82 15.88
C ASP A 35 5.13 12.35 16.95
N VAL A 36 6.43 12.42 16.66
CA VAL A 36 7.41 13.08 17.53
C VAL A 36 7.10 14.57 17.68
N ASN A 37 6.92 15.29 16.56
CA ASN A 37 6.69 16.73 16.56
C ASN A 37 5.35 17.13 17.21
N GLU A 38 4.32 16.28 17.09
CA GLU A 38 3.01 16.48 17.72
C GLU A 38 2.95 15.95 19.16
N GLY A 39 4.08 15.49 19.72
CA GLY A 39 4.18 15.03 21.11
C GLY A 39 3.49 13.70 21.40
N ARG A 40 3.13 12.92 20.37
CA ARG A 40 2.54 11.58 20.51
C ARG A 40 3.58 10.48 20.76
N LEU A 41 4.83 10.71 20.35
CA LEU A 41 5.95 9.81 20.58
C LEU A 41 7.06 10.59 21.29
N THR A 42 7.28 10.33 22.58
CA THR A 42 8.20 11.11 23.43
C THR A 42 9.27 10.28 24.15
N ASP A 43 9.14 8.95 24.10
CA ASP A 43 10.02 7.96 24.69
C ASP A 43 10.19 6.72 23.80
N GLY A 44 11.18 5.89 24.13
CA GLY A 44 11.55 4.70 23.36
C GLY A 44 12.77 4.90 22.47
N THR A 45 12.95 3.96 21.54
CA THR A 45 14.15 3.86 20.70
C THR A 45 13.78 3.98 19.22
N LEU A 46 14.29 5.00 18.52
CA LEU A 46 14.18 5.07 17.07
C LEU A 46 15.32 4.27 16.43
N VAL A 47 14.96 3.27 15.63
CA VAL A 47 15.92 2.38 14.96
C VAL A 47 16.07 2.81 13.50
N ARG A 48 17.28 3.17 13.10
CA ARG A 48 17.62 3.46 11.72
C ARG A 48 18.52 2.36 11.18
N VAL A 49 18.22 1.88 9.96
CA VAL A 49 19.02 0.86 9.28
C VAL A 49 19.72 1.44 8.05
N SER A 50 21.00 1.12 7.87
CA SER A 50 21.80 1.53 6.70
C SER A 50 22.08 0.39 5.72
N ASP A 51 21.57 -0.81 5.98
CA ASP A 51 21.72 -1.98 5.12
C ASP A 51 21.25 -1.67 3.68
N PRO A 52 22.14 -1.79 2.67
CA PRO A 52 21.78 -1.54 1.28
C PRO A 52 20.61 -2.42 0.78
N ALA A 53 20.47 -3.64 1.31
CA ALA A 53 19.38 -4.54 0.96
C ALA A 53 18.00 -3.93 1.26
N PHE A 54 17.91 -3.07 2.28
CA PHE A 54 16.66 -2.39 2.63
C PHE A 54 16.13 -1.47 1.53
N ARG A 55 17.02 -0.97 0.65
CA ARG A 55 16.67 -0.07 -0.46
C ARG A 55 16.83 -0.73 -1.83
N GLN A 56 17.02 -2.05 -1.88
CA GLN A 56 17.22 -2.75 -3.13
C GLN A 56 15.93 -2.84 -3.96
N VAL A 57 16.07 -2.67 -5.28
CA VAL A 57 14.97 -2.81 -6.26
C VAL A 57 15.34 -3.95 -7.21
N ASN A 58 14.67 -5.10 -7.05
CA ASN A 58 14.84 -6.26 -7.90
C ASN A 58 13.61 -6.39 -8.79
N ALA A 59 13.61 -5.69 -9.93
CA ALA A 59 12.46 -5.62 -10.83
C ALA A 59 12.58 -6.51 -12.07
N GLY A 60 13.77 -6.95 -12.48
CA GLY A 60 14.03 -7.55 -13.81
C GLY A 60 13.31 -8.85 -14.18
N GLY A 61 12.68 -9.54 -13.22
CA GLY A 61 12.09 -10.87 -13.42
C GLY A 61 10.56 -10.92 -13.42
N ALA A 62 10.04 -12.15 -13.47
CA ALA A 62 8.61 -12.46 -13.31
C ALA A 62 8.11 -12.22 -11.87
N ARG A 63 9.01 -12.33 -10.89
CA ARG A 63 8.79 -11.91 -9.50
C ARG A 63 9.55 -10.62 -9.27
N ILE A 64 8.85 -9.61 -8.76
CA ILE A 64 9.43 -8.34 -8.35
C ILE A 64 9.60 -8.37 -6.84
N GLU A 65 10.74 -7.89 -6.36
CA GLU A 65 11.04 -7.70 -4.95
C GLU A 65 11.55 -6.29 -4.72
N LEU A 66 10.92 -5.58 -3.79
CA LEU A 66 11.27 -4.22 -3.42
C LEU A 66 11.58 -4.18 -1.93
N GLY A 67 12.78 -3.74 -1.56
CA GLY A 67 13.13 -3.50 -0.16
C GLY A 67 12.16 -2.52 0.50
N ALA A 68 11.86 -2.72 1.77
CA ALA A 68 10.87 -1.91 2.48
C ALA A 68 11.33 -0.46 2.71
N GLY A 69 12.63 -0.18 2.56
CA GLY A 69 13.23 1.15 2.53
C GLY A 69 13.23 1.82 1.15
N VAL A 70 12.82 1.13 0.08
CA VAL A 70 12.67 1.74 -1.26
C VAL A 70 11.67 2.89 -1.17
N THR A 71 12.06 4.06 -1.69
CA THR A 71 11.22 5.27 -1.63
C THR A 71 10.30 5.39 -2.82
N MET A 72 9.24 6.19 -2.69
CA MET A 72 8.36 6.49 -3.83
C MET A 72 9.16 7.13 -4.98
N ALA A 73 10.17 7.94 -4.69
CA ALA A 73 11.05 8.50 -5.71
C ALA A 73 11.86 7.44 -6.47
N MET A 74 12.36 6.41 -5.78
CA MET A 74 13.05 5.28 -6.42
C MET A 74 12.11 4.47 -7.32
N VAL A 75 10.87 4.26 -6.89
CA VAL A 75 9.82 3.64 -7.72
C VAL A 75 9.59 4.46 -9.00
N LEU A 76 9.51 5.79 -8.88
CA LEU A 76 9.29 6.69 -10.02
C LEU A 76 10.49 6.78 -10.98
N ALA A 77 11.71 6.56 -10.47
CA ALA A 77 12.92 6.54 -11.29
C ALA A 77 13.06 5.25 -12.10
N SER A 78 12.46 4.15 -11.65
CA SER A 78 12.49 2.87 -12.35
C SER A 78 11.44 2.79 -13.46
N ARG A 79 11.89 2.59 -14.70
CA ARG A 79 11.01 2.34 -15.85
C ARG A 79 10.29 1.00 -15.74
N GLU A 80 10.96 0.00 -15.16
CA GLU A 80 10.40 -1.34 -14.97
C GLU A 80 9.18 -1.36 -14.04
N LEU A 81 9.10 -0.38 -13.13
CA LEU A 81 8.00 -0.19 -12.19
C LEU A 81 6.98 0.84 -12.70
N GLY A 82 6.93 1.12 -14.01
CA GLY A 82 6.04 2.11 -14.62
C GLY A 82 4.57 1.97 -14.20
N PHE A 83 4.08 0.74 -14.05
CA PHE A 83 2.71 0.44 -13.60
C PHE A 83 2.42 0.89 -12.15
N LEU A 84 3.45 1.10 -11.32
CA LEU A 84 3.33 1.65 -9.96
C LEU A 84 3.51 3.17 -9.89
N HIS A 85 3.76 3.85 -11.01
CA HIS A 85 4.00 5.30 -10.99
C HIS A 85 2.77 6.09 -10.55
N ALA A 86 1.58 5.68 -10.95
CA ALA A 86 0.33 6.35 -10.53
C ALA A 86 0.14 6.33 -9.00
N PRO A 87 0.17 5.18 -8.31
CA PRO A 87 0.10 5.16 -6.85
C PRO A 87 1.29 5.86 -6.19
N ALA A 88 2.52 5.72 -6.71
CA ALA A 88 3.69 6.41 -6.14
C ALA A 88 3.59 7.95 -6.24
N ARG A 89 3.10 8.49 -7.37
CA ARG A 89 2.88 9.95 -7.55
C ARG A 89 1.80 10.50 -6.62
N SER A 90 0.86 9.65 -6.20
CA SER A 90 -0.26 10.03 -5.33
C SER A 90 0.16 10.33 -3.88
N ILE A 91 1.38 9.94 -3.50
CA ILE A 91 1.95 10.16 -2.17
C ILE A 91 2.60 11.53 -2.09
N GLY A 92 1.97 12.46 -1.35
CA GLY A 92 2.53 13.75 -0.98
C GLY A 92 3.17 14.57 -2.12
N GLY A 93 4.06 15.49 -1.75
CA GLY A 93 4.90 16.23 -2.70
C GLY A 93 6.25 15.54 -2.99
N PRO A 94 7.08 16.08 -3.90
CA PRO A 94 8.41 15.54 -4.18
C PRO A 94 9.27 15.29 -2.93
N ALA A 95 9.30 16.25 -1.98
CA ALA A 95 10.03 16.09 -0.73
C ALA A 95 9.54 14.89 0.11
N VAL A 96 8.22 14.69 0.18
CA VAL A 96 7.63 13.52 0.84
C VAL A 96 8.01 12.25 0.10
N ARG A 97 7.94 12.21 -1.23
CA ARG A 97 8.27 11.01 -2.03
C ARG A 97 9.73 10.59 -1.96
N ASN A 98 10.64 11.55 -1.78
CA ASN A 98 12.07 11.27 -1.59
C ASN A 98 12.33 10.53 -0.27
N MET A 99 11.44 10.65 0.71
CA MET A 99 11.59 10.04 2.02
C MET A 99 10.63 8.87 2.26
N ALA A 100 9.37 9.00 1.85
CA ALA A 100 8.32 8.00 2.07
C ALA A 100 8.70 6.66 1.43
N THR A 101 8.79 5.63 2.27
CA THR A 101 9.17 4.28 1.84
C THR A 101 7.96 3.39 1.62
N ILE A 102 8.16 2.30 0.90
CA ILE A 102 7.16 1.25 0.71
C ILE A 102 6.74 0.68 2.06
N GLY A 103 7.69 0.28 2.90
CA GLY A 103 7.44 -0.23 4.24
C GLY A 103 6.65 0.75 5.10
N GLY A 104 7.02 2.03 5.08
CA GLY A 104 6.29 3.07 5.82
C GLY A 104 4.82 3.21 5.37
N ASN A 105 4.52 3.00 4.09
CA ASN A 105 3.13 3.01 3.59
C ASN A 105 2.32 1.83 4.13
N LEU A 106 2.95 0.68 4.38
CA LEU A 106 2.28 -0.50 4.95
C LEU A 106 1.79 -0.28 6.38
N PHE A 107 2.39 0.68 7.11
CA PHE A 107 2.02 1.06 8.48
C PHE A 107 1.21 2.36 8.55
N ALA A 108 0.92 2.98 7.41
CA ALA A 108 0.15 4.22 7.40
C ALA A 108 -1.29 3.95 7.89
N ALA A 109 -1.76 4.78 8.81
CA ALA A 109 -3.14 4.76 9.29
C ALA A 109 -4.10 5.26 8.19
N CYS A 110 -5.35 4.81 8.21
CA CYS A 110 -6.40 5.39 7.37
C CYS A 110 -6.55 6.90 7.68
N PRO A 111 -6.75 7.78 6.68
CA PRO A 111 -6.95 7.51 5.24
C PRO A 111 -5.67 7.60 4.38
N TYR A 112 -4.49 7.37 4.95
CA TYR A 112 -3.21 7.33 4.22
C TYR A 112 -2.91 5.90 3.70
N GLY A 113 -1.70 5.70 3.15
CA GLY A 113 -1.24 4.37 2.71
C GLY A 113 -1.69 3.97 1.30
N ASP A 114 -1.93 4.93 0.41
CA ASP A 114 -2.41 4.71 -0.95
C ASP A 114 -1.56 3.71 -1.75
N PHE A 115 -0.24 3.67 -1.53
CA PHE A 115 0.64 2.72 -2.20
C PHE A 115 0.35 1.26 -1.81
N THR A 116 -0.04 1.04 -0.55
CA THR A 116 -0.43 -0.27 -0.03
C THR A 116 -1.67 -0.82 -0.74
N VAL A 117 -2.58 0.05 -1.18
CA VAL A 117 -3.78 -0.36 -1.95
C VAL A 117 -3.38 -1.00 -3.27
N ALA A 118 -2.38 -0.43 -3.97
CA ALA A 118 -1.86 -1.02 -5.20
C ALA A 118 -1.16 -2.36 -4.97
N LEU A 119 -0.36 -2.47 -3.90
CA LEU A 119 0.28 -3.74 -3.52
C LEU A 119 -0.74 -4.81 -3.15
N LEU A 120 -1.86 -4.45 -2.52
CA LEU A 120 -2.92 -5.38 -2.16
C LEU A 120 -3.66 -5.91 -3.40
N ALA A 121 -3.89 -5.06 -4.40
CA ALA A 121 -4.43 -5.48 -5.70
C ALA A 121 -3.44 -6.37 -6.50
N LEU A 122 -2.13 -6.25 -6.25
CA LEU A 122 -1.11 -7.11 -6.83
C LEU A 122 -0.89 -8.42 -6.06
N GLU A 123 -1.67 -8.69 -5.01
CA GLU A 123 -1.48 -9.85 -4.12
C GLU A 123 -0.06 -9.95 -3.57
N ALA A 124 0.50 -8.80 -3.20
CA ALA A 124 1.84 -8.76 -2.64
C ALA A 124 1.97 -9.61 -1.38
N GLN A 125 3.16 -10.18 -1.21
CA GLN A 125 3.64 -10.78 0.01
C GLN A 125 4.60 -9.82 0.70
N VAL A 126 4.55 -9.77 2.02
CA VAL A 126 5.45 -9.00 2.86
C VAL A 126 6.48 -9.97 3.44
N VAL A 127 7.77 -9.65 3.30
CA VAL A 127 8.85 -10.41 3.91
C VAL A 127 9.11 -9.83 5.29
N VAL A 128 8.91 -10.63 6.32
CA VAL A 128 9.01 -10.21 7.71
C VAL A 128 10.08 -11.02 8.42
N GLN A 129 10.99 -10.33 9.08
CA GLN A 129 12.08 -10.90 9.85
C GLN A 129 11.84 -10.70 11.34
N SER A 130 11.75 -11.80 12.09
CA SER A 130 11.65 -11.78 13.55
C SER A 130 12.99 -12.15 14.16
N GLY A 131 13.60 -11.21 14.89
CA GLY A 131 14.92 -11.38 15.48
C GLY A 131 16.01 -11.67 14.45
N TYR A 132 16.97 -12.53 14.84
CA TYR A 132 18.10 -12.93 13.99
C TYR A 132 17.76 -14.07 13.00
N GLY A 133 16.50 -14.50 12.91
CA GLY A 133 16.07 -15.53 11.96
C GLY A 133 16.02 -15.03 10.52
N SER A 134 15.79 -15.95 9.58
CA SER A 134 15.52 -15.60 8.18
C SER A 134 14.16 -14.94 8.01
N GLY A 135 14.05 -14.00 7.06
CA GLY A 135 12.77 -13.42 6.66
C GLY A 135 11.79 -14.47 6.14
N ARG A 136 10.53 -14.39 6.56
CA ARG A 136 9.43 -15.24 6.07
C ARG A 136 8.43 -14.39 5.31
N ALA A 137 8.02 -14.85 4.14
CA ALA A 137 6.99 -14.19 3.35
C ALA A 137 5.60 -14.54 3.91
N MET A 138 4.72 -13.55 3.99
CA MET A 138 3.30 -13.72 4.32
C MET A 138 2.43 -12.85 3.40
N PRO A 139 1.17 -13.23 3.12
CA PRO A 139 0.27 -12.39 2.32
C PRO A 139 0.10 -10.99 2.94
N LEU A 140 0.07 -9.95 2.11
CA LEU A 140 -0.13 -8.57 2.58
C LEU A 140 -1.49 -8.39 3.28
N GLU A 141 -2.53 -9.10 2.84
CA GLU A 141 -3.85 -9.07 3.47
C GLU A 141 -3.78 -9.57 4.93
N ASP A 142 -3.08 -10.70 5.17
CA ASP A 142 -2.86 -11.25 6.50
C ASP A 142 -1.99 -10.32 7.36
N PHE A 143 -0.97 -9.71 6.76
CA PHE A 143 -0.12 -8.73 7.44
C PHE A 143 -0.95 -7.54 7.92
N LEU A 144 -1.82 -6.97 7.06
CA LEU A 144 -2.66 -5.84 7.43
C LEU A 144 -3.63 -6.19 8.57
N ALA A 145 -4.17 -7.41 8.59
CA ALA A 145 -5.06 -7.89 9.65
C ALA A 145 -4.33 -8.14 10.99
N ALA A 146 -3.02 -8.39 10.95
CA ALA A 146 -2.21 -8.69 12.13
C ALA A 146 -1.38 -7.50 12.64
N ARG A 147 -1.09 -6.49 11.80
CA ARG A 147 -0.05 -5.48 12.09
C ARG A 147 -0.24 -4.71 13.39
N ASP A 148 -1.50 -4.44 13.76
CA ASP A 148 -1.83 -3.64 14.94
C ASP A 148 -1.80 -4.48 16.24
N ARG A 149 -1.63 -5.82 16.14
CA ARG A 149 -1.50 -6.72 17.30
C ARG A 149 -0.10 -6.70 17.92
N GLY A 150 0.87 -6.04 17.25
CA GLY A 150 2.27 -6.02 17.65
C GLY A 150 3.02 -7.32 17.35
N GLY A 151 4.35 -7.32 17.56
CA GLY A 151 5.18 -8.53 17.47
C GLY A 151 5.36 -9.14 16.08
N ILE A 152 4.88 -8.47 15.02
CA ILE A 152 5.01 -8.92 13.63
C ILE A 152 6.48 -9.07 13.20
N GLY A 153 7.39 -8.24 13.73
CA GLY A 153 8.81 -8.21 13.34
C GLY A 153 9.12 -7.11 12.31
N LEU A 154 10.35 -7.11 11.80
CA LEU A 154 10.83 -6.15 10.82
C LEU A 154 10.35 -6.51 9.42
N VAL A 155 9.61 -5.61 8.77
CA VAL A 155 9.32 -5.74 7.34
C VAL A 155 10.56 -5.37 6.53
N THR A 156 11.17 -6.34 5.85
CA THR A 156 12.41 -6.14 5.09
C THR A 156 12.16 -5.87 3.61
N ALA A 157 11.12 -6.47 3.02
CA ALA A 157 10.78 -6.31 1.61
C ALA A 157 9.30 -6.60 1.33
N VAL A 158 8.84 -6.23 0.13
CA VAL A 158 7.59 -6.68 -0.47
C VAL A 158 7.87 -7.39 -1.79
N GLN A 159 7.09 -8.43 -2.09
CA GLN A 159 7.26 -9.27 -3.27
C GLN A 159 5.92 -9.47 -3.96
N PHE A 160 5.88 -9.45 -5.29
CA PHE A 160 4.66 -9.73 -6.07
C PHE A 160 5.02 -10.21 -7.47
N ALA A 161 4.05 -10.84 -8.14
CA ALA A 161 4.19 -11.22 -9.54
C ALA A 161 4.13 -9.98 -10.44
N ARG A 162 5.03 -9.89 -11.42
CA ARG A 162 4.99 -8.86 -12.44
C ARG A 162 3.69 -9.00 -13.26
N PRO A 163 2.89 -7.93 -13.40
CA PRO A 163 1.75 -7.94 -14.33
C PRO A 163 2.23 -8.25 -15.76
N GLN A 164 1.52 -9.12 -16.47
CA GLN A 164 1.87 -9.47 -17.85
C GLN A 164 1.77 -8.25 -18.77
N ASN A 165 0.73 -7.44 -18.57
CA ASN A 165 0.60 -6.13 -19.20
C ASN A 165 0.59 -5.04 -18.11
N PRO A 166 1.47 -4.02 -18.19
CA PRO A 166 1.44 -2.88 -17.26
C PRO A 166 0.07 -2.18 -17.15
N ALA A 167 -0.75 -2.24 -18.20
CA ALA A 167 -2.10 -1.64 -18.21
C ALA A 167 -3.15 -2.45 -17.41
N ASP A 168 -2.82 -3.67 -16.99
CA ASP A 168 -3.69 -4.50 -16.16
C ASP A 168 -3.87 -3.88 -14.77
N LEU A 169 -2.85 -3.19 -14.24
CA LEU A 169 -2.96 -2.45 -12.99
C LEU A 169 -3.44 -1.02 -13.26
N ARG A 170 -4.62 -0.70 -12.74
CA ARG A 170 -5.19 0.65 -12.75
C ARG A 170 -5.28 1.18 -11.34
N PHE A 171 -5.02 2.47 -11.18
CA PHE A 171 -5.09 3.14 -9.88
C PHE A 171 -5.80 4.48 -9.99
N ARG A 172 -6.64 4.79 -9.01
CA ARG A 172 -7.32 6.08 -8.89
C ARG A 172 -7.40 6.51 -7.44
N LYS A 173 -7.03 7.77 -7.19
CA LYS A 173 -7.19 8.43 -5.89
C LYS A 173 -8.13 9.61 -6.06
N VAL A 174 -9.12 9.69 -5.17
CA VAL A 174 -10.00 10.85 -5.05
C VAL A 174 -9.51 11.67 -3.86
N SER A 175 -9.22 12.94 -4.08
CA SER A 175 -8.79 13.87 -3.03
C SER A 175 -9.45 15.24 -3.23
N ARG A 176 -9.59 16.01 -2.15
CA ARG A 176 -10.13 17.38 -2.21
C ARG A 176 -9.13 18.39 -2.75
N VAL A 177 -7.83 18.12 -2.55
CA VAL A 177 -6.72 18.94 -3.05
C VAL A 177 -5.90 18.10 -4.01
N LYS A 178 -5.72 18.57 -5.25
CA LYS A 178 -4.87 17.92 -6.25
C LYS A 178 -3.55 18.69 -6.39
N PRO A 179 -2.41 18.02 -6.65
CA PRO A 179 -2.23 16.58 -6.81
C PRO A 179 -1.83 15.84 -5.50
N LYS A 180 -1.70 16.55 -4.37
CA LYS A 180 -1.01 16.04 -3.15
C LYS A 180 -1.93 15.80 -1.94
N GLY A 181 -3.25 15.95 -2.10
CA GLY A 181 -4.18 15.87 -0.99
C GLY A 181 -4.31 14.49 -0.38
N ILE A 182 -4.84 14.44 0.85
CA ILE A 182 -5.19 13.20 1.54
C ILE A 182 -6.35 12.53 0.78
N ALA A 183 -6.36 11.19 0.76
CA ALA A 183 -7.41 10.45 0.07
C ALA A 183 -8.76 10.63 0.76
N VAL A 184 -9.78 10.99 -0.02
CA VAL A 184 -11.17 10.66 0.30
C VAL A 184 -11.36 9.15 0.11
N LEU A 185 -10.83 8.59 -0.97
CA LEU A 185 -10.66 7.16 -1.17
C LEU A 185 -9.60 6.90 -2.24
N SER A 186 -9.08 5.70 -2.28
CA SER A 186 -8.26 5.20 -3.38
C SER A 186 -8.72 3.81 -3.81
N ILE A 187 -8.54 3.51 -5.09
CA ILE A 187 -8.94 2.26 -5.72
C ILE A 187 -7.76 1.78 -6.54
N ALA A 188 -7.35 0.53 -6.34
CA ALA A 188 -6.47 -0.20 -7.24
C ALA A 188 -7.22 -1.39 -7.82
N ALA A 189 -7.06 -1.64 -9.11
CA ALA A 189 -7.67 -2.79 -9.78
C ALA A 189 -6.63 -3.43 -10.71
N HIS A 190 -6.28 -4.68 -10.44
CA HIS A 190 -5.53 -5.53 -11.35
C HIS A 190 -6.53 -6.38 -12.15
N LEU A 191 -6.60 -6.15 -13.46
CA LEU A 191 -7.64 -6.64 -14.35
C LEU A 191 -7.03 -7.30 -15.62
N PRO A 192 -6.32 -8.43 -15.47
CA PRO A 192 -5.80 -9.12 -16.65
C PRO A 192 -6.94 -9.62 -17.54
N LEU A 193 -6.74 -9.57 -18.84
CA LEU A 193 -7.69 -10.06 -19.83
C LEU A 193 -7.18 -11.35 -20.49
N ALA A 194 -8.01 -12.39 -20.51
CA ALA A 194 -7.79 -13.62 -21.26
C ALA A 194 -8.97 -13.83 -22.22
N GLY A 195 -8.71 -13.85 -23.53
CA GLY A 195 -9.78 -14.02 -24.54
C GLY A 195 -10.87 -12.94 -24.47
N GLY A 196 -10.51 -11.69 -24.15
CA GLY A 196 -11.46 -10.57 -24.00
C GLY A 196 -12.28 -10.57 -22.72
N ARG A 197 -11.99 -11.48 -21.77
CA ARG A 197 -12.68 -11.60 -20.48
C ARG A 197 -11.70 -11.33 -19.35
N VAL A 198 -12.19 -10.69 -18.29
CA VAL A 198 -11.42 -10.46 -17.07
C VAL A 198 -11.12 -11.81 -16.43
N ALA A 199 -9.84 -12.10 -16.20
CA ALA A 199 -9.37 -13.31 -15.56
C ALA A 199 -8.74 -12.93 -14.22
N GLN A 200 -9.16 -13.56 -13.13
CA GLN A 200 -8.59 -13.32 -11.81
C GLN A 200 -8.49 -11.82 -11.45
N PRO A 201 -9.59 -11.06 -11.40
CA PRO A 201 -9.54 -9.66 -10.99
C PRO A 201 -9.15 -9.55 -9.52
N ARG A 202 -8.38 -8.52 -9.20
CA ARG A 202 -8.07 -8.15 -7.82
C ARG A 202 -8.32 -6.66 -7.65
N ILE A 203 -9.26 -6.30 -6.79
CA ILE A 203 -9.62 -4.91 -6.53
C ILE A 203 -9.39 -4.63 -5.06
N ALA A 204 -8.75 -3.51 -4.77
CA ALA A 204 -8.49 -3.05 -3.41
C ALA A 204 -8.96 -1.62 -3.22
N TYR A 205 -9.43 -1.32 -2.01
CA TYR A 205 -9.87 0.02 -1.60
C TYR A 205 -9.02 0.55 -0.46
N GLY A 206 -8.64 1.82 -0.57
CA GLY A 206 -8.11 2.63 0.52
C GLY A 206 -9.18 3.53 1.10
N ALA A 207 -9.12 3.73 2.41
CA ALA A 207 -10.02 4.61 3.17
C ALA A 207 -11.51 4.25 3.09
N MET A 208 -11.82 2.99 2.75
CA MET A 208 -13.16 2.38 2.79
C MET A 208 -13.33 1.37 3.94
N ALA A 209 -12.30 1.23 4.79
CA ALA A 209 -12.25 0.44 6.02
C ALA A 209 -11.05 0.95 6.87
N PRO A 210 -10.88 0.51 8.14
CA PRO A 210 -9.75 0.93 8.98
C PRO A 210 -8.37 0.64 8.38
N THR A 211 -8.27 -0.42 7.57
CA THR A 211 -7.09 -0.76 6.74
C THR A 211 -7.50 -0.92 5.28
N PRO A 212 -6.56 -0.91 4.32
CA PRO A 212 -6.88 -1.31 2.94
C PRO A 212 -7.52 -2.70 2.90
N ILE A 213 -8.53 -2.88 2.04
CA ILE A 213 -9.32 -4.13 1.92
C ILE A 213 -9.48 -4.57 0.47
N ARG A 214 -9.68 -5.87 0.25
CA ARG A 214 -10.05 -6.44 -1.05
C ARG A 214 -11.57 -6.36 -1.29
N ALA A 215 -11.95 -5.91 -2.48
CA ALA A 215 -13.34 -5.81 -2.91
C ALA A 215 -13.82 -7.13 -3.53
N ARG A 216 -13.84 -8.21 -2.73
CA ARG A 216 -14.11 -9.58 -3.19
C ARG A 216 -15.46 -9.72 -3.91
N ALA A 217 -16.46 -8.93 -3.55
CA ALA A 217 -17.75 -8.92 -4.24
C ALA A 217 -17.64 -8.42 -5.69
N VAL A 218 -16.86 -7.36 -5.90
CA VAL A 218 -16.58 -6.81 -7.24
C VAL A 218 -15.76 -7.80 -8.06
N GLU A 219 -14.77 -8.44 -7.44
CA GLU A 219 -13.96 -9.47 -8.10
C GLU A 219 -14.83 -10.62 -8.65
N ARG A 220 -15.73 -11.17 -7.80
CA ARG A 220 -16.66 -12.23 -8.20
C ARG A 220 -17.57 -11.83 -9.36
N VAL A 221 -18.02 -10.58 -9.40
CA VAL A 221 -18.89 -10.08 -10.47
C VAL A 221 -18.15 -9.94 -11.79
N LEU A 222 -16.87 -9.58 -11.75
CA LEU A 222 -16.06 -9.35 -12.94
C LEU A 222 -15.42 -10.62 -13.51
N GLU A 223 -15.16 -11.64 -12.69
CA GLU A 223 -14.52 -12.89 -13.11
C GLU A 223 -15.23 -13.53 -14.32
N GLY A 224 -14.45 -13.80 -15.37
CA GLY A 224 -14.94 -14.40 -16.62
C GLY A 224 -15.87 -13.53 -17.45
N LYS A 225 -16.09 -12.25 -17.09
CA LYS A 225 -16.93 -11.31 -17.85
C LYS A 225 -16.09 -10.43 -18.78
N PRO A 226 -16.63 -10.00 -19.94
CA PRO A 226 -16.05 -8.87 -20.65
C PRO A 226 -16.16 -7.61 -19.78
N LEU A 227 -15.22 -6.68 -19.93
CA LEU A 227 -15.24 -5.41 -19.20
C LEU A 227 -16.13 -4.38 -19.93
N ASP A 228 -17.41 -4.72 -20.09
CA ASP A 228 -18.42 -3.90 -20.78
C ASP A 228 -19.32 -3.10 -19.80
N ALA A 229 -20.27 -2.34 -20.35
CA ALA A 229 -21.19 -1.52 -19.55
C ALA A 229 -22.02 -2.34 -18.55
N ALA A 230 -22.40 -3.57 -18.89
CA ALA A 230 -23.18 -4.43 -18.01
C ALA A 230 -22.34 -4.94 -16.84
N ALA A 231 -21.11 -5.41 -17.10
CA ALA A 231 -20.18 -5.84 -16.06
C ALA A 231 -19.78 -4.68 -15.13
N ILE A 232 -19.54 -3.49 -15.70
CA ILE A 232 -19.26 -2.28 -14.92
C ILE A 232 -20.45 -1.91 -14.04
N GLN A 233 -21.68 -1.95 -14.57
CA GLN A 233 -22.87 -1.66 -13.76
C GLN A 233 -23.06 -2.67 -12.63
N ALA A 234 -22.83 -3.97 -12.88
CA ALA A 234 -22.89 -4.98 -11.84
C ALA A 234 -21.79 -4.76 -10.76
N ALA A 235 -20.57 -4.39 -11.16
CA ALA A 235 -19.50 -4.03 -10.23
C ALA A 235 -19.85 -2.83 -9.34
N ARG A 236 -20.57 -1.84 -9.88
CA ARG A 236 -21.08 -0.70 -9.08
C ARG A 236 -22.03 -1.14 -7.98
N GLN A 237 -22.95 -2.07 -8.28
CA GLN A 237 -23.89 -2.58 -7.28
C GLN A 237 -23.20 -3.36 -6.16
N ALA A 238 -22.11 -4.06 -6.48
CA ALA A 238 -21.31 -4.81 -5.51
C ALA A 238 -20.27 -3.96 -4.74
N ALA A 239 -20.05 -2.69 -5.13
CA ALA A 239 -18.90 -1.90 -4.71
C ALA A 239 -18.79 -1.68 -3.19
N LEU A 240 -19.93 -1.61 -2.48
CA LEU A 240 -19.95 -1.27 -1.05
C LEU A 240 -19.92 -2.49 -0.12
N GLU A 241 -19.97 -3.70 -0.66
CA GLU A 241 -19.93 -4.92 0.15
C GLU A 241 -18.61 -5.00 0.93
N GLY A 242 -18.69 -5.25 2.25
CA GLY A 242 -17.52 -5.30 3.13
C GLY A 242 -16.94 -3.94 3.53
N CYS A 243 -17.42 -2.81 3.00
CA CYS A 243 -16.89 -1.49 3.34
C CYS A 243 -17.40 -0.97 4.69
N ARG A 244 -16.52 -0.33 5.47
CA ARG A 244 -16.79 0.37 6.74
C ARG A 244 -15.98 1.68 6.81
N PRO A 245 -16.21 2.66 5.92
CA PRO A 245 -15.47 3.92 5.92
C PRO A 245 -15.75 4.72 7.20
N ALA A 246 -14.78 5.51 7.66
CA ALA A 246 -14.99 6.43 8.76
C ALA A 246 -15.52 7.79 8.27
N THR A 247 -16.18 8.53 9.17
CA THR A 247 -16.30 9.98 9.06
C THR A 247 -15.08 10.62 9.71
N ASP A 248 -14.38 11.47 8.97
CA ASP A 248 -13.21 12.22 9.46
C ASP A 248 -13.21 13.66 8.92
N ALA A 249 -12.16 14.42 9.23
CA ALA A 249 -11.99 15.80 8.77
C ALA A 249 -11.88 15.92 7.23
N ILE A 250 -11.63 14.82 6.51
CA ILE A 250 -11.46 14.80 5.06
C ILE A 250 -12.82 14.63 4.39
N ALA A 251 -13.60 13.63 4.81
CA ALA A 251 -14.92 13.31 4.25
C ALA A 251 -15.78 12.49 5.22
N SER A 252 -17.10 12.67 5.12
CA SER A 252 -18.06 11.82 5.83
C SER A 252 -18.09 10.39 5.27
N GLU A 253 -18.50 9.46 6.12
CA GLU A 253 -18.80 8.09 5.72
C GLU A 253 -19.78 8.06 4.55
N TRP A 254 -20.90 8.80 4.69
CA TRP A 254 -21.92 8.92 3.65
C TRP A 254 -21.30 9.32 2.31
N TYR A 255 -20.49 10.37 2.28
CA TYR A 255 -19.90 10.85 1.03
C TYR A 255 -18.99 9.78 0.39
N ARG A 256 -18.16 9.09 1.17
CA ARG A 256 -17.29 8.01 0.68
C ARG A 256 -18.11 6.88 0.06
N ARG A 257 -19.24 6.51 0.66
CA ARG A 257 -20.15 5.48 0.15
C ARG A 257 -20.81 5.88 -1.16
N GLU A 258 -21.22 7.14 -1.31
CA GLU A 258 -21.82 7.64 -2.55
C GLU A 258 -20.83 7.68 -3.72
N ILE A 259 -19.58 8.08 -3.46
CA ILE A 259 -18.62 8.30 -4.54
C ILE A 259 -17.86 7.01 -4.94
N LEU A 260 -17.75 6.00 -4.08
CA LEU A 260 -17.00 4.78 -4.40
C LEU A 260 -17.53 4.07 -5.67
N PRO A 261 -18.84 3.76 -5.80
CA PRO A 261 -19.36 3.10 -7.01
C PRO A 261 -19.10 3.92 -8.28
N VAL A 262 -19.19 5.25 -8.19
CA VAL A 262 -18.94 6.16 -9.32
C VAL A 262 -17.47 6.07 -9.76
N HIS A 263 -16.52 6.22 -8.83
CA HIS A 263 -15.10 6.21 -9.18
C HIS A 263 -14.59 4.81 -9.54
N LEU A 264 -15.19 3.75 -8.99
CA LEU A 264 -14.96 2.38 -9.44
C LEU A 264 -15.34 2.23 -10.91
N ALA A 265 -16.57 2.64 -11.30
CA ALA A 265 -17.03 2.53 -12.68
C ALA A 265 -16.10 3.22 -13.67
N ARG A 266 -15.70 4.45 -13.35
CA ARG A 266 -14.77 5.23 -14.16
C ARG A 266 -13.39 4.57 -14.29
N LEU A 267 -12.89 3.96 -13.21
CA LEU A 267 -11.62 3.21 -13.25
C LEU A 267 -11.73 1.96 -14.15
N LEU A 268 -12.84 1.23 -14.05
CA LEU A 268 -13.11 0.05 -14.87
C LEU A 268 -13.31 0.41 -16.35
N ALA A 269 -13.91 1.58 -16.64
CA ALA A 269 -14.06 2.11 -18.00
C ALA A 269 -12.73 2.62 -18.60
N GLY A 270 -11.67 2.75 -17.81
CA GLY A 270 -10.36 3.23 -18.27
C GLY A 270 -10.26 4.75 -18.37
N GLU A 271 -11.16 5.49 -17.71
CA GLU A 271 -11.09 6.95 -17.67
C GLU A 271 -9.83 7.42 -16.91
N ALA A 272 -9.22 8.52 -17.37
CA ALA A 272 -8.11 9.15 -16.67
C ALA A 272 -8.54 9.68 -15.27
N PRO A 273 -7.67 9.56 -14.23
CA PRO A 273 -7.98 9.91 -12.83
C PRO A 273 -8.18 11.41 -12.54
#